data_AF-A0A952CU25-F1
#
_entry.id   AF-A0A952CU25-F1
#
_cell.length_a   1.000
_cell.length_b   1.000
_cell.length_c   1.000
_cell.angle_alpha   90.00
_cell.angle_beta   90.00
_cell.angle_gamma   90.00
#
_symmetry.space_group_name_H-M   'P 1'
#
loop_
_entity.id
_entity.type
_entity.pdbx_description
1 polymer ?
#
loop_
_entity_poly.entity_id
_entity_poly.type
_entity_poly.pdbx_seq_one_letter_code
_entity_poly.pdbx_strand_id
1 'polypeptide(L)'
;MFLDPVATAGAAVAGAADVSNGALHVRVDVASQPSETPAQLQLCLVPGDPTVVSPPCTDSTRLVATGRGTASATFPVRSLVSDETIDWGRGLGRLLLVLRDQASRPLDERYTRSADGTPIDLKPYYPLTLHLRVVLVPAGGAFAGWP
;
A
#
# COMPACT_ATOMS: atom_id res chain seq x y z
N MET A 1 -8.25 1.19 -4.04
CA MET A 1 -9.14 1.66 -2.97
C MET A 1 -8.43 2.74 -2.17
N PHE A 2 -9.05 3.91 -1.97
CA PHE A 2 -8.52 4.93 -1.06
C PHE A 2 -8.95 4.63 0.38
N LEU A 3 -8.04 4.83 1.31
CA LEU A 3 -8.26 4.69 2.74
C LEU A 3 -7.79 5.99 3.40
N ASP A 4 -8.63 6.56 4.26
CA ASP A 4 -8.26 7.77 4.99
C ASP A 4 -7.46 7.39 6.25
N PRO A 5 -6.22 7.87 6.40
CA PRO A 5 -5.54 7.76 7.67
C PRO A 5 -6.30 8.59 8.70
N VAL A 6 -6.19 8.20 9.98
CA VAL A 6 -6.69 9.06 11.07
C VAL A 6 -6.00 10.42 11.00
N ALA A 7 -6.73 11.51 11.27
CA ALA A 7 -6.18 12.87 11.19
C ALA A 7 -4.89 13.05 12.01
N THR A 8 -4.82 12.39 13.18
CA THR A 8 -3.64 12.38 14.04
C THR A 8 -2.41 11.78 13.37
N ALA A 9 -2.58 10.76 12.52
CA ALA A 9 -1.48 10.15 11.79
C ALA A 9 -0.94 11.10 10.70
N GLY A 10 -1.82 11.81 9.98
CA GLY A 10 -1.42 12.80 9.00
C GLY A 10 -0.57 13.93 9.62
N ALA A 11 -1.00 14.46 10.77
CA ALA A 11 -0.26 15.48 11.51
C ALA A 11 1.06 14.96 12.10
N ALA A 12 1.08 13.71 12.59
CA ALA A 12 2.30 13.08 13.11
C ALA A 12 3.36 12.93 12.02
N VAL A 13 2.97 12.61 10.78
CA VAL A 13 3.90 12.58 9.63
C VAL A 13 4.44 13.97 9.32
N ALA A 14 3.58 14.99 9.30
CA ALA A 14 4.00 16.37 9.02
C ALA A 14 5.01 16.91 10.06
N GLY A 15 4.86 16.52 11.33
CA GLY A 15 5.74 16.93 12.43
C GLY A 15 6.98 16.05 12.63
N ALA A 16 7.09 14.92 11.93
CA ALA A 16 8.20 13.99 12.11
C ALA A 16 9.44 14.41 11.30
N ALA A 17 10.60 14.36 11.94
CA ALA A 17 11.87 14.53 11.24
C ALA A 17 12.25 13.26 10.48
N ASP A 18 12.85 13.43 9.30
CA ASP A 18 13.52 12.37 8.54
C ASP A 18 12.66 11.11 8.25
N VAL A 19 11.41 11.34 7.87
CA VAL A 19 10.48 10.28 7.43
C VAL A 19 11.04 9.50 6.24
N SER A 20 11.72 10.17 5.31
CA SER A 20 12.29 9.56 4.10
C SER A 20 13.31 8.44 4.38
N ASN A 21 14.05 8.53 5.50
CA ASN A 21 14.99 7.49 5.93
C ASN A 21 14.38 6.50 6.94
N GLY A 22 13.08 6.61 7.21
CA GLY A 22 12.34 5.72 8.08
C GLY A 22 11.96 4.37 7.45
N ALA A 23 11.08 3.67 8.14
CA ALA A 23 10.52 2.39 7.73
C ALA A 23 8.99 2.40 7.77
N LEU A 24 8.38 1.81 6.74
CA LEU A 24 6.97 1.52 6.64
C LEU A 24 6.72 0.05 6.93
N HIS A 25 6.00 -0.24 8.00
CA HIS A 25 5.53 -1.58 8.35
C HIS A 25 4.09 -1.74 7.90
N VAL A 26 3.82 -2.80 7.15
CA VAL A 26 2.50 -3.11 6.61
C VAL A 26 2.11 -4.51 7.06
N ARG A 27 0.89 -4.66 7.58
CA ARG A 27 0.26 -5.94 7.87
C ARG A 27 -1.13 -5.98 7.26
N VAL A 28 -1.44 -7.11 6.63
CA VAL A 28 -2.75 -7.39 6.05
C VAL A 28 -3.23 -8.70 6.65
N ASP A 29 -4.41 -8.68 7.25
CA ASP A 29 -5.10 -9.87 7.72
C ASP A 29 -6.30 -10.13 6.78
N VAL A 30 -6.20 -11.18 5.97
CA VAL A 30 -7.20 -11.58 4.98
C VAL A 30 -8.25 -12.48 5.64
N ALA A 31 -9.49 -11.98 5.73
CA ALA A 31 -10.61 -12.70 6.32
C ALA A 31 -11.29 -13.64 5.32
N SER A 32 -11.42 -13.21 4.06
CA SER A 32 -12.00 -14.02 2.98
C SER A 32 -11.50 -13.59 1.61
N GLN A 33 -11.31 -14.58 0.73
CA GLN A 33 -10.97 -14.42 -0.68
C GLN A 33 -11.73 -15.50 -1.46
N PRO A 34 -12.22 -15.25 -2.69
CA PRO A 34 -13.06 -16.22 -3.40
C PRO A 34 -12.28 -17.43 -3.94
N SER A 35 -10.95 -17.31 -4.09
CA SER A 35 -10.05 -18.40 -4.47
C SER A 35 -8.68 -18.25 -3.81
N GLU A 36 -7.78 -19.21 -4.04
CA GLU A 36 -6.36 -19.17 -3.65
C GLU A 36 -5.47 -18.46 -4.70
N THR A 37 -6.06 -17.86 -5.73
CA THR A 37 -5.30 -17.13 -6.75
C THR A 37 -4.54 -15.98 -6.09
N PRO A 38 -3.20 -15.90 -6.24
CA PRO A 38 -2.42 -14.90 -5.50
C PRO A 38 -2.74 -13.46 -5.91
N ALA A 39 -3.10 -12.63 -4.93
CA ALA A 39 -3.30 -11.20 -5.08
C ALA A 39 -2.12 -10.45 -4.44
N GLN A 40 -1.40 -9.69 -5.24
CA GLN A 40 -0.35 -8.78 -4.77
C GLN A 40 -0.98 -7.51 -4.22
N LEU A 41 -0.50 -7.03 -3.08
CA LEU A 41 -1.00 -5.81 -2.42
C LEU A 41 0.07 -4.74 -2.47
N GLN A 42 -0.24 -3.63 -3.14
CA GLN A 42 0.60 -2.45 -3.18
C GLN A 42 -0.03 -1.33 -2.38
N LEU A 43 0.69 -0.81 -1.40
CA LEU A 43 0.30 0.35 -0.63
C LEU A 43 1.02 1.58 -1.16
N CYS A 44 0.26 2.60 -1.55
CA CYS A 44 0.80 3.91 -1.91
C CYS A 44 0.45 4.93 -0.84
N LEU A 45 1.44 5.72 -0.45
CA LEU A 45 1.31 6.79 0.53
C LEU A 45 1.02 8.09 -0.24
N VAL A 46 -0.21 8.60 -0.15
CA VAL A 46 -0.59 9.85 -0.83
C VAL A 46 -0.22 11.02 0.07
N PRO A 47 0.77 11.85 -0.30
CA PRO A 47 1.18 12.99 0.51
C PRO A 47 0.03 13.98 0.70
N GLY A 48 0.13 14.83 1.73
CA GLY A 48 -0.79 15.95 1.91
C GLY A 48 -0.62 17.05 0.85
N ASP A 49 0.40 16.94 0.00
CA ASP A 49 0.63 17.81 -1.15
C ASP A 49 -0.27 17.42 -2.34
N PRO A 50 -1.23 18.27 -2.75
CA PRO A 50 -2.11 17.97 -3.87
C PRO A 50 -1.44 18.03 -5.24
N THR A 51 -0.19 18.52 -5.36
CA THR A 51 0.52 18.53 -6.64
C THR A 51 1.12 17.18 -7.00
N VAL A 52 1.23 16.26 -6.04
CA VAL A 52 1.76 14.92 -6.27
C VAL A 52 0.73 14.07 -7.01
N VAL A 53 1.08 13.59 -8.20
CA VAL A 53 0.20 12.79 -9.05
C VAL A 53 0.59 11.30 -9.05
N SER A 54 1.85 10.99 -8.72
CA SER A 54 2.44 9.65 -8.65
C SER A 54 2.95 9.38 -7.22
N PRO A 55 2.05 8.99 -6.29
CA PRO A 55 2.43 8.78 -4.89
C PRO A 55 3.41 7.61 -4.75
N PRO A 56 4.34 7.66 -3.78
CA PRO A 56 5.28 6.56 -3.52
C PRO A 56 4.55 5.29 -3.10
N CYS A 57 4.84 4.19 -3.79
CA CYS A 57 4.21 2.89 -3.60
C CYS A 57 5.20 1.80 -3.16
N THR A 58 4.72 0.85 -2.37
CA THR A 58 5.49 -0.35 -2.01
C THR A 58 5.72 -1.26 -3.22
N ASP A 59 6.72 -2.14 -3.13
CA ASP A 59 6.83 -3.28 -4.03
C ASP A 59 5.68 -4.27 -3.74
N SER A 60 4.84 -4.51 -4.75
CA SER A 60 3.65 -5.37 -4.65
C SER A 60 3.98 -6.85 -4.48
N THR A 61 5.18 -7.27 -4.91
CA THR A 61 5.61 -8.68 -4.83
C THR A 61 5.96 -9.12 -3.42
N ARG A 62 6.16 -8.18 -2.49
CA ARG A 62 6.56 -8.44 -1.10
C ARG A 62 5.38 -8.61 -0.15
N LEU A 63 4.15 -8.33 -0.59
CA LEU A 63 2.93 -8.45 0.20
C LEU A 63 1.87 -9.17 -0.65
N VAL A 64 1.78 -10.49 -0.50
CA VAL A 64 0.94 -11.35 -1.34
C VAL A 64 -0.07 -12.09 -0.47
N ALA A 65 -1.34 -12.00 -0.85
CA ALA A 65 -2.43 -12.80 -0.30
C ALA A 65 -2.67 -14.02 -1.19
N THR A 66 -2.63 -15.22 -0.62
CA THR A 66 -2.90 -16.49 -1.32
C THR A 66 -4.13 -17.21 -0.76
N GLY A 67 -4.93 -16.51 0.04
CA GLY A 67 -6.04 -17.06 0.81
C GLY A 67 -6.18 -16.36 2.17
N ARG A 68 -6.87 -17.01 3.11
CA ARG A 68 -7.02 -16.51 4.48
C ARG A 68 -5.69 -16.53 5.23
N GLY A 69 -5.46 -15.52 6.05
CA GLY A 69 -4.28 -15.47 6.91
C GLY A 69 -3.68 -14.07 7.01
N THR A 70 -2.45 -14.01 7.53
CA THR A 70 -1.73 -12.75 7.73
C THR A 70 -0.52 -12.68 6.81
N ALA A 71 -0.38 -11.57 6.10
CA ALA A 71 0.84 -11.19 5.40
C ALA A 71 1.40 -9.90 6.01
N SER A 72 2.72 -9.80 6.14
CA SER A 72 3.35 -8.57 6.61
C SER A 72 4.68 -8.32 5.91
N ALA A 73 5.02 -7.06 5.73
CA ALA A 73 6.26 -6.63 5.11
C ALA A 73 6.74 -5.30 5.69
N THR A 74 8.05 -5.08 5.64
CA THR A 74 8.68 -3.82 6.02
C THR A 74 9.44 -3.26 4.82
N PHE A 75 9.24 -1.97 4.57
CA PHE A 75 9.81 -1.23 3.45
C PHE A 75 10.57 -0.01 3.98
N PRO A 76 11.84 0.18 3.62
CA PRO A 76 12.47 1.49 3.74
C PRO A 76 11.63 2.53 2.98
N VAL A 77 11.35 3.69 3.57
CA VAL A 77 10.53 4.72 2.91
C VAL A 77 11.18 5.21 1.61
N ARG A 78 12.52 5.37 1.62
CA ARG A 78 13.30 5.68 0.42
C ARG A 78 13.27 4.63 -0.69
N SER A 79 12.81 3.40 -0.43
CA SER A 79 12.70 2.35 -1.45
C SER A 79 11.31 2.28 -2.07
N LEU A 80 10.39 3.15 -1.66
CA LEU A 80 9.08 3.24 -2.29
C LEU A 80 9.25 3.84 -3.69
N VAL A 81 8.59 3.23 -4.68
CA VAL A 81 8.70 3.64 -6.08
C VAL A 81 7.84 4.88 -6.29
N SER A 82 8.45 5.97 -6.74
CA SER A 82 7.80 7.21 -7.17
C SER A 82 8.68 7.88 -8.23
N ASP A 83 8.06 8.61 -9.15
CA ASP A 83 8.75 9.47 -10.11
C ASP A 83 8.92 10.91 -9.58
N GLU A 84 8.50 11.16 -8.33
CA GLU A 84 8.41 12.49 -7.73
C GLU A 84 9.21 12.58 -6.42
N THR A 85 9.66 13.80 -6.11
CA THR A 85 10.23 14.10 -4.79
C THR A 85 9.10 14.41 -3.82
N ILE A 86 9.09 13.74 -2.67
CA ILE A 86 7.99 13.83 -1.72
C ILE A 86 8.38 14.68 -0.51
N ASP A 87 7.64 15.77 -0.29
CA ASP A 87 7.72 16.58 0.92
C ASP A 87 6.80 16.03 2.02
N TRP A 88 7.36 15.19 2.90
CA TRP A 88 6.63 14.64 4.04
C TRP A 88 6.25 15.69 5.10
N GLY A 89 6.82 16.89 5.06
CA GLY A 89 6.39 18.01 5.92
C GLY A 89 4.97 18.48 5.62
N ARG A 90 4.42 18.11 4.45
CA ARG A 90 2.99 18.28 4.11
C ARG A 90 2.08 17.24 4.75
N GLY A 91 2.66 16.25 5.43
CA GLY A 91 1.93 15.15 6.06
C GLY A 91 1.46 14.10 5.05
N LEU A 92 0.61 13.20 5.55
CA LEU A 92 -0.04 12.15 4.76
C LEU A 92 -1.52 12.50 4.59
N GLY A 93 -1.97 12.59 3.33
CA GLY A 93 -3.37 12.89 3.00
C GLY A 93 -4.23 11.64 2.95
N ARG A 94 -3.79 10.61 2.21
CA ARG A 94 -4.52 9.35 2.02
C ARG A 94 -3.58 8.17 1.90
N LEU A 95 -4.14 6.97 1.99
CA LEU A 95 -3.52 5.75 1.54
C LEU A 95 -4.27 5.25 0.30
N LEU A 96 -3.55 4.70 -0.67
CA LEU A 96 -4.15 3.98 -1.80
C LEU A 96 -3.67 2.53 -1.75
N LEU A 97 -4.60 1.61 -1.56
CA LEU A 97 -4.35 0.18 -1.69
C LEU A 97 -4.71 -0.26 -3.12
N VAL A 98 -3.73 -0.77 -3.84
CA VAL A 98 -3.89 -1.32 -5.19
C VAL A 98 -3.71 -2.83 -5.11
N LEU A 99 -4.75 -3.57 -5.51
CA LEU A 99 -4.65 -5.00 -5.73
C LEU A 99 -4.08 -5.24 -7.12
N ARG A 100 -3.16 -6.19 -7.22
CA ARG A 100 -2.51 -6.58 -8.47
C ARG A 100 -2.53 -8.10 -8.62
N ASP A 101 -2.51 -8.58 -9.86
CA ASP A 101 -2.32 -10.00 -10.12
C ASP A 101 -0.84 -10.41 -10.02
N GLN A 102 -0.55 -11.68 -10.31
CA GLN A 102 0.82 -12.22 -10.29
C GLN A 102 1.75 -11.56 -11.32
N ALA A 103 1.22 -11.00 -12.40
CA ALA A 103 1.97 -10.24 -13.38
C ALA A 103 2.10 -8.75 -12.99
N SER A 104 1.75 -8.40 -11.75
CA SER A 104 1.76 -7.05 -11.20
C SER A 104 0.84 -6.09 -11.95
N ARG A 105 -0.20 -6.57 -12.63
CA ARG A 105 -1.20 -5.71 -13.31
C ARG A 105 -2.28 -5.29 -12.30
N PRO A 106 -2.70 -4.01 -12.27
CA PRO A 106 -3.78 -3.56 -11.39
C PRO A 106 -5.09 -4.33 -11.64
N LEU A 107 -5.73 -4.78 -10.57
CA LEU A 107 -7.03 -5.44 -10.56
C LEU A 107 -8.14 -4.39 -10.36
N ASP A 108 -8.32 -3.54 -11.36
CA ASP A 108 -9.32 -2.46 -11.41
C ASP A 108 -9.93 -2.42 -12.82
N GLU A 109 -11.26 -2.44 -12.91
CA GLU A 109 -12.02 -2.52 -14.17
C GLU A 109 -11.62 -1.46 -15.21
N ARG A 110 -11.08 -0.31 -14.77
CA ARG A 110 -10.63 0.79 -15.64
C ARG A 110 -9.28 0.53 -16.31
N TYR A 111 -8.48 -0.38 -15.74
CA TYR A 111 -7.10 -0.65 -16.13
C TYR A 111 -6.85 -2.15 -16.45
N THR A 112 -7.87 -2.99 -16.31
CA THR A 112 -7.78 -4.45 -16.48
C THR A 112 -7.84 -4.88 -17.94
N ARG A 113 -6.74 -4.72 -18.67
CA ARG A 113 -6.52 -5.48 -19.91
C ARG A 113 -5.15 -6.15 -19.87
N SER A 114 -5.06 -7.38 -20.37
CA SER A 114 -3.77 -8.02 -20.66
C SER A 114 -3.07 -7.35 -21.83
N ALA A 115 -1.83 -7.73 -22.10
CA ALA A 115 -1.01 -7.13 -23.16
C ALA A 115 -1.63 -7.24 -24.56
N ASP A 116 -2.51 -8.22 -24.77
CA ASP A 116 -3.30 -8.45 -25.99
C ASP A 116 -4.67 -7.72 -26.00
N GLY A 117 -4.98 -6.95 -24.95
CA GLY A 117 -6.22 -6.19 -24.83
C GLY A 117 -7.40 -6.95 -24.21
N THR A 118 -7.21 -8.22 -23.82
CA THR A 118 -8.26 -9.04 -23.19
C THR A 118 -8.55 -8.55 -21.76
N PRO A 119 -9.81 -8.38 -21.35
CA PRO A 119 -10.14 -8.02 -19.97
C PRO A 119 -9.59 -9.06 -18.98
N ILE A 120 -8.98 -8.59 -17.88
CA ILE A 120 -8.54 -9.50 -16.81
C ILE A 120 -9.78 -10.02 -16.08
N ASP A 121 -9.87 -11.34 -15.87
CA ASP A 121 -10.92 -11.94 -15.05
C ASP A 121 -10.73 -11.56 -13.57
N LEU A 122 -11.69 -10.82 -13.03
CA LEU A 122 -11.68 -10.34 -11.64
C LEU A 122 -12.32 -11.31 -10.65
N LYS A 123 -13.06 -12.33 -11.13
CA LYS A 123 -13.77 -13.31 -10.27
C LYS A 123 -12.86 -14.02 -9.26
N PRO A 124 -11.59 -14.35 -9.56
CA PRO A 124 -10.70 -14.97 -8.59
C PRO A 124 -10.25 -14.05 -7.46
N TYR A 125 -10.46 -12.74 -7.58
CA TYR A 125 -9.93 -11.74 -6.66
C TYR A 125 -11.00 -11.04 -5.81
N TYR A 126 -12.25 -10.95 -6.31
CA TYR A 126 -13.34 -10.27 -5.63
C TYR A 126 -14.57 -11.16 -5.41
N PRO A 127 -15.29 -11.01 -4.29
CA PRO A 127 -15.04 -10.06 -3.20
C PRO A 127 -13.92 -10.50 -2.25
N LEU A 128 -13.02 -9.57 -1.91
CA LEU A 128 -11.94 -9.75 -0.92
C LEU A 128 -12.26 -8.95 0.34
N THR A 129 -12.16 -9.60 1.51
CA THR A 129 -12.27 -8.93 2.81
C THR A 129 -10.94 -9.02 3.54
N LEU A 130 -10.39 -7.87 3.94
CA LEU A 130 -9.13 -7.78 4.66
C LEU A 130 -9.13 -6.64 5.67
N HIS A 131 -8.20 -6.73 6.63
CA HIS A 131 -7.85 -5.66 7.56
C HIS A 131 -6.42 -5.20 7.29
N LEU A 132 -6.25 -3.93 6.93
CA LEU A 132 -4.94 -3.32 6.73
C LEU A 132 -4.51 -2.59 8.01
N ARG A 133 -3.28 -2.85 8.45
CA ARG A 133 -2.60 -2.10 9.51
C ARG A 133 -1.28 -1.57 8.96
N VAL A 134 -1.02 -0.29 9.22
CA VAL A 134 0.16 0.42 8.71
C VAL A 134 0.80 1.20 9.86
N VAL A 135 2.12 1.10 9.98
CA VAL A 135 2.91 1.91 10.92
C VAL A 135 4.08 2.50 10.15
N LEU A 136 4.17 3.82 10.17
CA LEU A 136 5.30 4.57 9.61
C LEU A 136 6.19 5.02 10.77
N VAL A 137 7.44 4.58 10.77
CA VAL A 137 8.44 4.90 11.79
C VAL A 137 9.51 5.80 11.17
N PRO A 138 9.62 7.07 11.61
CA PRO A 138 10.71 7.94 11.17
C PRO A 138 12.08 7.43 11.59
N ALA A 139 13.15 7.96 11.00
CA ALA A 139 14.50 7.58 11.39
C ALA A 139 14.72 7.77 12.91
N GLY A 140 15.37 6.79 13.55
CA GLY A 140 15.61 6.78 15.00
C GLY A 140 14.42 6.31 15.86
N GLY A 141 13.23 6.12 15.28
CA GLY A 141 12.10 5.51 15.96
C GLY A 141 12.19 3.98 16.03
N ALA A 142 11.29 3.35 16.78
CA ALA A 142 11.18 1.90 16.90
C ALA A 142 9.74 1.41 16.76
N PHE A 143 9.57 0.26 16.12
CA PHE A 143 8.30 -0.48 16.07
C PHE A 143 8.39 -1.72 16.96
N ALA A 144 7.53 -1.81 17.98
CA ALA A 144 7.52 -2.92 18.94
C ALA A 144 6.85 -4.20 18.40
N GLY A 145 6.33 -4.17 17.18
CA GLY A 145 5.56 -5.26 16.59
C GLY A 145 4.05 -5.02 16.64
N TRP A 146 3.32 -5.97 16.07
CA TRP A 146 1.85 -5.93 16.05
C TRP A 146 1.30 -6.55 17.34
N PRO A 147 0.26 -5.97 17.95
CA PRO A 147 -0.52 -6.67 18.95
C PRO A 147 -1.23 -7.89 18.34
#